data_AF-A0A7W5DEX8-F1
#
_entry.id   AF-A0A7W5DEX8-F1
#
_cell.length_a   1.000
_cell.length_b   1.000
_cell.length_c   1.000
_cell.angle_alpha   90.00
_cell.angle_beta   90.00
_cell.angle_gamma   90.00
#
_symmetry.space_group_name_H-M   'P 1'
#
loop_
_entity.id
_entity.type
_entity.pdbx_description
1 polymer ?
#
loop_
_entity_poly.entity_id
_entity_poly.type
_entity_poly.pdbx_seq_one_letter_code
_entity_poly.pdbx_strand_id
1 'polypeptide(L)'
;MSTRCWPVFCTFATREAEDISAPEGNYEGNTDKVDERNGSPKKRPDDSHGAKLLLAALASKAQTRGHSPNELAAAIGIHPAHWYRLRAHPAALARCDRETLQSIANYLEWPLGRVLLASAAIDIEDFEIVLGGTEVIHAAIAQIEEGAYGSGLVNPLSSASRDHQLLIAELYFELQARTANVSKTSGWRD
;
A
#
# COMPACT_ATOMS: atom_id res chain seq x y z
N MET A 1 20.10 -34.63 3.42
CA MET A 1 20.92 -33.52 2.88
C MET A 1 21.05 -33.72 1.38
N SER A 2 20.32 -32.96 0.58
CA SER A 2 20.35 -33.07 -0.88
C SER A 2 20.50 -31.65 -1.44
N THR A 3 21.72 -31.34 -1.86
CA THR A 3 22.09 -30.13 -2.59
C THR A 3 21.69 -30.29 -4.05
N ARG A 4 20.81 -29.42 -4.55
CA ARG A 4 20.59 -29.26 -5.99
C ARG A 4 21.17 -27.93 -6.44
N CYS A 5 22.36 -28.03 -7.05
CA CYS A 5 22.90 -27.03 -7.97
C CYS A 5 21.95 -26.86 -9.17
N TRP A 6 21.73 -25.62 -9.59
CA TRP A 6 21.20 -25.28 -10.91
C TRP A 6 22.19 -24.31 -11.56
N PRO A 7 22.86 -24.68 -12.65
CA PRO A 7 23.45 -23.73 -13.59
C PRO A 7 22.49 -23.48 -14.77
N VAL A 8 22.94 -22.64 -15.71
CA VAL A 8 22.38 -22.32 -17.05
C VAL A 8 21.59 -21.00 -17.08
N PHE A 9 22.26 -19.88 -17.39
CA PHE A 9 22.41 -19.28 -18.74
C PHE A 9 21.08 -19.05 -19.48
N CYS A 10 20.72 -17.78 -19.69
CA CYS A 10 19.98 -17.34 -20.87
C CYS A 10 20.41 -15.93 -21.27
N THR A 11 21.23 -15.90 -22.30
CA THR A 11 21.55 -14.79 -23.21
C THR A 11 20.34 -14.54 -24.12
N PHE A 12 19.88 -13.30 -24.24
CA PHE A 12 19.09 -12.81 -25.39
C PHE A 12 19.41 -11.31 -25.51
N ALA A 13 20.30 -10.91 -26.42
CA ALA A 13 20.06 -10.69 -27.86
C ALA A 13 19.18 -9.46 -28.11
N THR A 14 19.89 -8.43 -28.59
CA THR A 14 19.48 -7.20 -29.26
C THR A 14 18.26 -7.36 -30.17
N ARG A 15 17.31 -6.44 -30.07
CA ARG A 15 16.31 -6.21 -31.11
C ARG A 15 16.19 -4.72 -31.40
N GLU A 16 16.27 -4.44 -32.68
CA GLU A 16 16.32 -3.14 -33.34
C GLU A 16 15.11 -2.27 -32.96
N ALA A 17 15.39 -1.03 -32.59
CA ALA A 17 14.38 0.00 -32.45
C ALA A 17 14.03 0.51 -33.85
N GLU A 18 12.92 0.04 -34.39
CA GLU A 18 12.28 0.65 -35.56
C GLU A 18 11.70 2.01 -35.16
N ASP A 19 12.09 2.99 -35.97
CA ASP A 19 11.76 4.40 -35.91
C ASP A 19 10.31 4.61 -36.33
N ILE A 20 9.39 4.73 -35.36
CA ILE A 20 8.00 5.09 -35.60
C ILE A 20 7.87 6.60 -35.44
N SER A 21 8.04 7.31 -36.55
CA SER A 21 7.65 8.71 -36.72
C SER A 21 6.15 8.87 -36.43
N ALA A 22 5.85 9.66 -35.39
CA ALA A 22 4.48 10.12 -35.11
C ALA A 22 4.17 11.35 -35.98
N PRO A 23 2.94 11.47 -36.55
CA PRO A 23 2.55 12.65 -37.31
C PRO A 23 2.29 13.84 -36.38
N GLU A 24 2.93 14.97 -36.68
CA GLU A 24 2.67 16.28 -36.07
C GLU A 24 1.26 16.78 -36.48
N GLY A 25 0.28 16.52 -35.62
CA GLY A 25 -1.04 17.11 -35.70
C GLY A 25 -1.08 18.44 -34.94
N ASN A 26 -1.05 19.54 -35.68
CA ASN A 26 -1.36 20.90 -35.18
C ASN A 26 -2.80 20.95 -34.67
N TYR A 27 -2.97 21.07 -33.34
CA TYR A 27 -4.22 21.48 -32.71
C TYR A 27 -4.08 22.94 -32.25
N GLU A 28 -4.39 23.87 -33.15
CA GLU A 28 -4.75 25.23 -32.76
C GLU A 28 -6.24 25.21 -32.41
N GLY A 29 -6.57 25.41 -31.14
CA GLY A 29 -7.96 25.29 -30.69
C GLY A 29 -8.19 25.74 -29.25
N ASN A 30 -8.37 27.05 -29.11
CA ASN A 30 -9.30 27.68 -28.17
C ASN A 30 -8.94 27.65 -26.67
N THR A 31 -8.20 28.67 -26.23
CA THR A 31 -8.07 29.05 -24.82
C THR A 31 -9.20 29.99 -24.41
N ASP A 32 -10.40 29.44 -24.25
CA ASP A 32 -11.44 30.12 -23.49
C ASP A 32 -11.03 30.16 -22.01
N LYS A 33 -10.86 31.39 -21.53
CA LYS A 33 -10.56 31.73 -20.15
C LYS A 33 -11.64 31.17 -19.24
N VAL A 34 -11.31 30.17 -18.44
CA VAL A 34 -12.09 29.79 -17.26
C VAL A 34 -11.36 30.34 -16.04
N ASP A 35 -12.14 31.12 -15.30
CA ASP A 35 -11.76 31.96 -14.19
C ASP A 35 -11.01 31.26 -13.04
N GLU A 36 -10.19 32.10 -12.42
CA GLU A 36 -9.46 31.94 -11.19
C GLU A 36 -10.31 31.36 -10.04
N ARG A 37 -10.01 30.13 -9.64
CA ARG A 37 -9.97 29.72 -8.22
C ARG A 37 -8.72 28.87 -8.00
N ASN A 38 -7.57 29.54 -8.06
CA ASN A 38 -6.25 28.96 -7.81
C ASN A 38 -6.10 28.60 -6.32
N GLY A 39 -6.73 27.51 -5.90
CA GLY A 39 -6.14 26.66 -4.87
C GLY A 39 -5.00 25.90 -5.53
N SER A 40 -3.80 26.51 -5.59
CA SER A 40 -2.60 25.85 -6.08
C SER A 40 -2.55 24.44 -5.47
N PRO A 41 -2.57 23.36 -6.27
CA PRO A 41 -2.46 22.01 -5.73
C PRO A 41 -1.12 21.97 -5.01
N LYS A 42 -1.19 21.96 -3.68
CA LYS A 42 -0.05 21.84 -2.77
C LYS A 42 0.77 20.68 -3.35
N LYS A 43 1.94 20.99 -3.90
CA LYS A 43 2.78 20.03 -4.63
C LYS A 43 3.15 18.96 -3.62
N ARG A 44 2.37 17.88 -3.59
CA ARG A 44 2.43 16.88 -2.52
C ARG A 44 3.82 16.24 -2.55
N PRO A 45 4.47 16.08 -1.39
CA PRO A 45 5.80 15.48 -1.32
C PRO A 45 5.74 14.02 -1.79
N ASP A 46 6.14 13.81 -3.04
CA ASP A 46 6.47 12.53 -3.66
C ASP A 46 5.52 11.34 -3.39
N ASP A 47 4.20 11.55 -3.56
CA ASP A 47 3.15 10.51 -3.57
C ASP A 47 3.45 9.33 -4.52
N SER A 48 4.46 9.49 -5.39
CA SER A 48 4.97 8.44 -6.25
C SER A 48 5.66 7.30 -5.50
N HIS A 49 6.15 7.52 -4.26
CA HIS A 49 6.93 6.51 -3.54
C HIS A 49 6.08 5.28 -3.15
N GLY A 50 4.92 5.50 -2.54
CA GLY A 50 3.99 4.41 -2.17
C GLY A 50 3.54 3.61 -3.40
N ALA A 51 3.21 4.31 -4.48
CA ALA A 51 2.78 3.69 -5.73
C ALA A 51 3.91 2.86 -6.38
N LYS A 52 5.15 3.35 -6.36
CA LYS A 52 6.33 2.60 -6.81
C LYS A 52 6.54 1.33 -5.98
N LEU A 53 6.42 1.40 -4.66
CA LEU A 53 6.52 0.24 -3.78
C LEU A 53 5.42 -0.79 -4.07
N LEU A 54 4.19 -0.34 -4.31
CA LEU A 54 3.08 -1.23 -4.67
C LEU A 54 3.36 -1.98 -5.99
N LEU A 55 3.85 -1.27 -7.01
CA LEU A 55 4.23 -1.90 -8.29
C LEU A 55 5.41 -2.87 -8.13
N ALA A 56 6.39 -2.54 -7.28
CA ALA A 56 7.50 -3.45 -6.97
C ALA A 56 7.01 -4.72 -6.25
N ALA A 57 6.07 -4.58 -5.32
CA ALA A 57 5.45 -5.72 -4.64
C ALA A 57 4.67 -6.61 -5.62
N LEU A 58 3.93 -6.02 -6.57
CA LEU A 58 3.24 -6.76 -7.63
C LEU A 58 4.21 -7.53 -8.52
N ALA A 59 5.30 -6.88 -8.94
CA ALA A 59 6.33 -7.52 -9.76
C ALA A 59 6.99 -8.70 -9.02
N SER A 60 7.32 -8.52 -7.73
CA SER A 60 7.88 -9.58 -6.89
C SER A 60 6.90 -10.75 -6.69
N LYS A 61 5.62 -10.46 -6.42
CA LYS A 61 4.58 -11.50 -6.28
C LYS A 61 4.32 -12.23 -7.61
N ALA A 62 4.36 -11.54 -8.75
CA ALA A 62 4.28 -12.17 -10.06
C ALA A 62 5.47 -13.09 -10.34
N GLN A 63 6.68 -12.66 -9.99
CA GLN A 63 7.88 -13.49 -10.12
C GLN A 63 7.80 -14.76 -9.26
N THR A 64 7.32 -14.65 -8.02
CA THR A 64 7.17 -15.82 -7.14
C THR A 64 6.10 -16.81 -7.62
N ARG A 65 5.05 -16.31 -8.30
CA ARG A 65 4.02 -17.15 -8.94
C ARG A 65 4.38 -17.62 -10.36
N GLY A 66 5.49 -17.16 -10.92
CA GLY A 66 5.89 -17.48 -12.30
C GLY A 66 5.01 -16.84 -13.38
N HIS A 67 4.29 -15.77 -13.05
CA HIS A 67 3.42 -15.07 -13.99
C HIS A 67 4.21 -14.09 -14.87
N SER A 68 3.94 -14.13 -16.17
CA SER A 68 4.36 -13.10 -17.12
C SER A 68 3.61 -11.78 -16.86
N PRO A 69 4.10 -10.63 -17.39
CA PRO A 69 3.41 -9.35 -17.26
C PRO A 69 1.97 -9.35 -17.79
N ASN A 70 1.71 -10.12 -18.86
CA ASN A 70 0.38 -10.23 -19.45
C ASN A 70 -0.56 -11.07 -18.56
N GLU A 71 -0.07 -12.15 -17.97
CA GLU A 71 -0.82 -12.97 -17.01
C GLU A 71 -1.09 -12.21 -15.72
N LEU A 72 -0.13 -11.41 -15.24
CA LEU A 72 -0.35 -10.50 -14.12
C LEU A 72 -1.48 -9.51 -14.42
N ALA A 73 -1.44 -8.86 -15.59
CA ALA A 73 -2.48 -7.91 -16.01
C ALA A 73 -3.86 -8.59 -16.08
N ALA A 74 -3.94 -9.79 -16.65
CA ALA A 74 -5.17 -10.58 -16.68
C ALA A 74 -5.64 -10.97 -15.26
N ALA A 75 -4.74 -11.36 -14.37
CA ALA A 75 -5.06 -11.76 -13.00
C ALA A 75 -5.60 -10.60 -12.14
N ILE A 76 -5.15 -9.37 -12.39
CA ILE A 76 -5.68 -8.17 -11.74
C ILE A 76 -6.85 -7.53 -12.50
N GLY A 77 -7.28 -8.13 -13.62
CA GLY A 77 -8.45 -7.69 -14.39
C GLY A 77 -8.23 -6.47 -15.28
N ILE A 78 -6.98 -6.15 -15.66
CA ILE A 78 -6.68 -5.00 -16.52
C ILE A 78 -6.08 -5.41 -17.87
N HIS A 79 -6.28 -4.56 -18.87
CA HIS A 79 -5.65 -4.76 -20.18
C HIS A 79 -4.12 -4.64 -20.09
N PRO A 80 -3.32 -5.50 -20.77
CA PRO A 80 -1.85 -5.46 -20.71
C PRO A 80 -1.25 -4.08 -21.05
N ALA A 81 -1.79 -3.39 -22.06
CA ALA A 81 -1.34 -2.03 -22.39
C ALA A 81 -1.53 -1.03 -21.24
N HIS A 82 -2.59 -1.20 -20.43
CA HIS A 82 -2.82 -0.35 -19.26
C HIS A 82 -1.80 -0.65 -18.15
N TRP A 83 -1.44 -1.91 -17.94
CA TRP A 83 -0.38 -2.30 -17.01
C TRP A 83 0.96 -1.61 -17.32
N TYR A 84 1.37 -1.57 -18.59
CA TYR A 84 2.60 -0.88 -18.99
C TYR A 84 2.54 0.64 -18.72
N ARG A 85 1.37 1.27 -18.92
CA ARG A 85 1.16 2.68 -18.57
C ARG A 85 1.27 2.91 -17.07
N LEU A 86 0.70 2.04 -16.24
CA LEU A 86 0.82 2.13 -14.77
C LEU A 86 2.29 2.00 -14.32
N ARG A 87 3.07 1.14 -14.97
CA ARG A 87 4.52 1.03 -14.70
C ARG A 87 5.29 2.30 -15.06
N ALA A 88 4.95 2.95 -16.17
CA ALA A 88 5.58 4.21 -16.57
C ALA A 88 5.15 5.39 -15.68
N HIS A 89 3.90 5.37 -15.21
CA HIS A 89 3.31 6.43 -14.41
C HIS A 89 2.61 5.88 -13.15
N PRO A 90 3.37 5.57 -12.08
CA PRO A 90 2.82 4.97 -10.85
C PRO A 90 1.70 5.78 -10.20
N ALA A 91 1.75 7.12 -10.31
CA ALA A 91 0.72 8.01 -9.77
C ALA A 91 -0.68 7.80 -10.40
N ALA A 92 -0.77 7.14 -11.56
CA ALA A 92 -2.06 6.80 -12.16
C ALA A 92 -2.83 5.74 -11.37
N LEU A 93 -2.18 5.01 -10.45
CA LEU A 93 -2.85 4.04 -9.56
C LEU A 93 -3.92 4.68 -8.68
N ALA A 94 -3.75 5.94 -8.27
CA ALA A 94 -4.75 6.67 -7.49
C ALA A 94 -6.09 6.86 -8.24
N ARG A 95 -6.07 6.75 -9.58
CA ARG A 95 -7.25 6.93 -10.45
C ARG A 95 -7.88 5.62 -10.89
N CYS A 96 -7.32 4.47 -10.49
CA CYS A 96 -7.92 3.17 -10.77
C CYS A 96 -9.26 3.06 -10.04
N ASP A 97 -10.18 2.32 -10.64
CA ASP A 97 -11.44 2.00 -9.97
C ASP A 97 -11.20 1.11 -8.74
N ARG A 98 -12.18 1.12 -7.83
CA ARG A 98 -12.11 0.33 -6.60
C ARG A 98 -12.01 -1.17 -6.89
N GLU A 99 -12.62 -1.66 -7.98
CA GLU A 99 -12.60 -3.07 -8.37
C GLU A 99 -11.19 -3.52 -8.79
N THR A 100 -10.45 -2.70 -9.54
CA THR A 100 -9.03 -2.97 -9.87
C THR A 100 -8.18 -2.95 -8.61
N LEU A 101 -8.36 -1.96 -7.73
CA LEU A 101 -7.62 -1.88 -6.47
C LEU A 101 -7.91 -3.08 -5.55
N GLN A 102 -9.15 -3.58 -5.54
CA GLN A 102 -9.52 -4.81 -4.84
C GLN A 102 -8.87 -6.04 -5.46
N SER A 103 -8.81 -6.13 -6.78
CA SER A 103 -8.13 -7.22 -7.49
C SER A 103 -6.62 -7.23 -7.19
N ILE A 104 -6.00 -6.06 -7.13
CA ILE A 104 -4.60 -5.89 -6.68
C ILE A 104 -4.42 -6.37 -5.24
N ALA A 105 -5.32 -5.97 -4.33
CA ALA A 105 -5.29 -6.40 -2.93
C ALA A 105 -5.39 -7.93 -2.79
N ASN A 106 -6.32 -8.55 -3.52
CA ASN A 106 -6.49 -10.00 -3.56
C ASN A 106 -5.26 -10.71 -4.12
N TYR A 107 -4.66 -10.15 -5.19
CA TYR A 107 -3.47 -10.73 -5.81
C TYR A 107 -2.26 -10.71 -4.87
N LEU A 108 -2.08 -9.60 -4.13
CA LEU A 108 -1.00 -9.42 -3.16
C LEU A 108 -1.25 -10.12 -1.81
N GLU A 109 -2.48 -10.55 -1.55
CA GLU A 109 -2.96 -11.00 -0.23
C GLU A 109 -2.82 -9.90 0.83
N TRP A 110 -3.06 -8.65 0.44
CA TRP A 110 -3.01 -7.48 1.34
C TRP A 110 -4.42 -6.99 1.68
N PRO A 111 -4.61 -6.37 2.86
CA PRO A 111 -5.86 -5.66 3.14
C PRO A 111 -6.09 -4.52 2.14
N LEU A 112 -7.35 -4.33 1.70
CA LEU A 112 -7.70 -3.28 0.73
C LEU A 112 -7.23 -1.89 1.21
N GLY A 113 -7.40 -1.57 2.49
CA GLY A 113 -6.97 -0.28 3.06
C GLY A 113 -5.49 0.03 2.82
N ARG A 114 -4.61 -0.98 2.94
CA ARG A 114 -3.17 -0.84 2.66
C ARG A 114 -2.91 -0.51 1.19
N VAL A 115 -3.66 -1.14 0.28
CA VAL A 115 -3.55 -0.86 -1.16
C VAL A 115 -4.07 0.53 -1.49
N LEU A 116 -5.19 0.95 -0.90
CA LEU A 116 -5.75 2.30 -1.09
C LEU A 116 -4.75 3.39 -0.64
N LEU A 117 -4.13 3.22 0.53
CA LEU A 117 -3.06 4.08 1.01
C LEU A 117 -1.84 4.07 0.09
N ALA A 118 -1.33 2.88 -0.26
CA ALA A 118 -0.15 2.75 -1.11
C ALA A 118 -0.37 3.30 -2.53
N SER A 119 -1.60 3.24 -3.04
CA SER A 119 -1.98 3.82 -4.34
C SER A 119 -2.18 5.34 -4.30
N ALA A 120 -2.16 5.96 -3.12
CA ALA A 120 -2.56 7.35 -2.90
C ALA A 120 -4.02 7.66 -3.32
N ALA A 121 -4.89 6.64 -3.36
CA ALA A 121 -6.33 6.82 -3.58
C ALA A 121 -7.03 7.39 -2.33
N ILE A 122 -6.45 7.18 -1.15
CA ILE A 122 -6.87 7.75 0.13
C ILE A 122 -5.63 8.33 0.81
N ASP A 123 -5.80 9.49 1.45
CA ASP A 123 -4.74 10.09 2.25
C ASP A 123 -4.58 9.35 3.59
N ILE A 124 -3.36 9.32 4.13
CA ILE A 124 -3.13 8.73 5.46
C ILE A 124 -3.93 9.48 6.53
N GLU A 125 -4.04 10.80 6.36
CA GLU A 125 -4.81 11.69 7.24
C GLU A 125 -6.30 11.32 7.22
N ASP A 126 -6.87 11.14 6.03
CA ASP A 126 -8.27 10.73 5.86
C ASP A 126 -8.52 9.32 6.44
N PHE A 127 -7.56 8.42 6.25
CA PHE A 127 -7.64 7.06 6.78
C PHE A 127 -7.56 7.03 8.30
N GLU A 128 -6.68 7.84 8.90
CA GLU A 128 -6.57 7.98 10.36
C GLU A 128 -7.84 8.60 10.97
N ILE A 129 -8.45 9.58 10.31
CA ILE A 129 -9.70 10.22 10.74
C ILE A 129 -10.85 9.21 10.75
N VAL A 130 -11.02 8.46 9.65
CA VAL A 130 -12.16 7.52 9.52
C VAL A 130 -12.06 6.33 10.47
N LEU A 131 -10.85 5.84 10.73
CA LEU A 131 -10.65 4.72 11.65
C LEU A 131 -10.53 5.14 13.12
N GLY A 132 -10.53 6.45 13.40
CA GLY A 132 -10.21 6.96 14.73
C GLY A 132 -8.85 6.46 15.22
N GLY A 133 -7.94 6.11 14.31
CA GLY A 133 -6.72 5.34 14.63
C GLY A 133 -5.86 6.04 15.68
N THR A 134 -5.76 7.37 15.57
CA THR A 134 -5.06 8.21 16.55
C THR A 134 -5.73 8.20 17.92
N GLU A 135 -7.07 8.27 17.98
CA GLU A 135 -7.81 8.20 19.25
C GLU A 135 -7.69 6.82 19.89
N VAL A 136 -7.72 5.75 19.08
CA VAL A 136 -7.56 4.37 19.55
C VAL A 136 -6.16 4.13 20.11
N ILE A 137 -5.12 4.65 19.45
CA ILE A 137 -3.74 4.58 19.95
C ILE A 137 -3.61 5.37 21.25
N HIS A 138 -4.13 6.61 21.30
CA HIS A 138 -4.07 7.43 22.50
C HIS A 138 -4.84 6.78 23.66
N ALA A 139 -6.00 6.18 23.39
CA ALA A 139 -6.78 5.45 24.38
C ALA A 139 -6.04 4.21 24.89
N ALA A 140 -5.37 3.45 24.01
CA ALA A 140 -4.55 2.31 24.41
C ALA A 140 -3.36 2.75 25.26
N ILE A 141 -2.65 3.79 24.85
CA ILE A 141 -1.53 4.38 25.60
C ILE A 141 -1.99 4.83 26.99
N ALA A 142 -3.11 5.56 27.07
CA ALA A 142 -3.69 6.01 28.34
C ALA A 142 -4.06 4.82 29.25
N GLN A 143 -4.70 3.77 28.71
CA GLN A 143 -5.01 2.56 29.48
C GLN A 143 -3.77 1.84 30.00
N ILE A 144 -2.67 1.83 29.25
CA ILE A 144 -1.40 1.24 29.68
C ILE A 144 -0.79 2.09 30.81
N GLU A 145 -0.75 3.42 30.63
CA GLU A 145 -0.18 4.37 31.60
C GLU A 145 -0.95 4.40 32.93
N GLU A 146 -2.29 4.36 32.87
CA GLU A 146 -3.17 4.32 34.05
C GLU A 146 -3.23 2.91 34.68
N GLY A 147 -2.83 1.88 33.94
CA GLY A 147 -2.87 0.49 34.35
C GLY A 147 -1.68 0.03 35.20
N ALA A 148 -1.69 -1.26 35.57
CA ALA A 148 -0.60 -1.86 36.34
C ALA A 148 0.76 -1.75 35.64
N TYR A 149 0.79 -1.83 34.31
CA TYR A 149 2.00 -1.72 33.50
C TYR A 149 2.61 -0.31 33.49
N GLY A 150 1.79 0.73 33.60
CA GLY A 150 2.24 2.12 33.60
C GLY A 150 2.96 2.53 34.88
N SER A 151 2.61 1.91 36.01
CA SER A 151 3.19 2.23 37.32
C SER A 151 4.71 2.04 37.42
N GLY A 152 5.30 1.22 36.55
CA GLY A 152 6.76 0.99 36.48
C GLY A 152 7.50 1.85 35.46
N LEU A 153 6.81 2.70 34.70
CA LEU A 153 7.43 3.50 33.66
C LEU A 153 8.03 4.78 34.24
N VAL A 154 9.32 5.00 33.95
CA VAL A 154 10.03 6.23 34.35
C VAL A 154 9.56 7.43 33.54
N ASN A 155 9.26 7.21 32.26
CA ASN A 155 8.75 8.24 31.35
C ASN A 155 7.38 7.80 30.79
N PRO A 156 6.43 8.74 30.62
CA PRO A 156 5.15 8.42 30.01
C PRO A 156 5.33 8.02 28.54
N LEU A 157 4.63 6.98 28.11
CA LEU A 157 4.58 6.50 26.73
C LEU A 157 4.05 7.55 25.77
N SER A 158 3.15 8.43 26.23
CA SER A 158 2.66 9.58 25.46
C SER A 158 3.77 10.54 25.03
N SER A 159 4.93 10.52 25.70
CA SER A 159 6.11 11.31 25.31
C SER A 159 7.06 10.59 24.35
N ALA A 160 6.85 9.30 24.08
CA ALA A 160 7.67 8.53 23.13
C ALA A 160 7.42 8.98 21.68
N SER A 161 8.31 8.62 20.75
CA SER A 161 8.07 8.87 19.33
C SER A 161 6.84 8.11 18.81
N ARG A 162 6.18 8.66 17.77
CA ARG A 162 4.97 8.08 17.16
C ARG A 162 5.11 6.60 16.82
N ASP A 163 6.25 6.20 16.24
CA ASP A 163 6.53 4.81 15.88
C ASP A 163 6.54 3.88 17.11
N HIS A 164 7.12 4.34 18.22
CA HIS A 164 7.12 3.57 19.47
C HIS A 164 5.71 3.48 20.06
N GLN A 165 4.94 4.57 20.03
CA GLN A 165 3.55 4.56 20.50
C GLN A 165 2.70 3.57 19.70
N LEU A 166 2.86 3.54 18.38
CA LEU A 166 2.20 2.60 17.47
C LEU A 166 2.55 1.15 17.81
N LEU A 167 3.85 0.84 17.91
CA LEU A 167 4.31 -0.51 18.23
C LEU A 167 3.77 -0.99 19.58
N ILE A 168 3.81 -0.13 20.61
CA ILE A 168 3.33 -0.49 21.94
C ILE A 168 1.82 -0.69 21.96
N ALA A 169 1.06 0.18 21.29
CA ALA A 169 -0.39 0.03 21.15
C ALA A 169 -0.76 -1.27 20.41
N GLU A 170 -0.04 -1.61 19.34
CA GLU A 170 -0.27 -2.84 18.59
C GLU A 170 0.00 -4.09 19.43
N LEU A 171 1.13 -4.13 20.15
CA LEU A 171 1.46 -5.21 21.08
C LEU A 171 0.42 -5.36 22.20
N TYR A 172 -0.10 -4.24 22.69
CA TYR A 172 -1.13 -4.23 23.71
C TYR A 172 -2.44 -4.83 23.21
N PHE A 173 -2.88 -4.47 22.00
CA PHE A 173 -4.07 -5.05 21.38
C PHE A 173 -3.92 -6.55 21.10
N GLU A 174 -2.75 -6.99 20.62
CA GLU A 174 -2.47 -8.42 20.47
C GLU A 174 -2.57 -9.17 21.79
N LEU A 175 -2.01 -8.60 22.87
CA LEU A 175 -2.04 -9.22 24.18
C LEU A 175 -3.48 -9.32 24.70
N GLN A 176 -4.29 -8.27 24.55
CA GLN A 176 -5.72 -8.32 24.90
C GLN A 176 -6.50 -9.36 24.09
N ALA A 177 -6.26 -9.45 22.78
CA ALA A 177 -6.94 -10.44 21.93
C ALA A 177 -6.60 -11.87 22.36
N ARG A 178 -5.34 -12.12 22.75
CA ARG A 178 -4.89 -13.44 23.27
C ARG A 178 -5.54 -13.76 24.60
N THR A 179 -5.56 -12.83 25.56
CA THR A 179 -6.17 -13.08 26.88
C THR A 179 -7.68 -13.31 26.76
N ALA A 180 -8.37 -12.56 25.89
CA ALA A 180 -9.79 -12.76 25.62
C ALA A 180 -10.10 -14.15 25.03
N ASN A 181 -9.20 -14.71 24.21
CA ASN A 181 -9.36 -16.04 23.63
C ASN A 181 -9.08 -17.18 24.63
N VAL A 182 -8.16 -16.99 25.57
CA VAL A 182 -7.88 -17.96 26.65
C VAL A 182 -9.08 -18.11 27.58
N SER A 183 -9.78 -17.02 27.91
CA SER A 183 -10.98 -17.06 28.75
C SER A 183 -12.17 -17.77 28.11
N LYS A 184 -12.22 -17.85 26.77
CA LYS A 184 -13.29 -18.57 26.04
C LYS A 184 -13.07 -20.08 25.99
N THR A 185 -11.82 -20.55 26.05
CA THR A 185 -11.49 -21.97 25.94
C THR A 185 -11.48 -22.69 27.29
N SER A 186 -11.35 -21.97 28.40
CA SER A 186 -11.43 -22.56 29.76
C SER A 186 -12.87 -22.83 30.24
N GLY A 187 -13.89 -22.27 29.59
CA GLY A 187 -15.32 -22.40 29.98
C GLY A 187 -16.04 -23.69 29.54
N TRP A 188 -15.33 -24.69 29.02
CA TRP A 188 -15.90 -25.97 28.52
C TRP A 188 -15.56 -27.18 29.40
N ARG A 189 -15.29 -26.96 30.69
CA ARG A 189 -15.13 -28.04 31.68
C ARG A 189 -16.01 -27.77 32.89
N ASP A 190 -17.30 -28.02 32.74
CA ASP A 190 -18.21 -28.35 33.84
C ASP A 190 -19.21 -29.40 33.33
#